data_AF-A0A5C6A2D6-F1
#
_entry.id   AF-A0A5C6A2D6-F1
#
_cell.length_a   1.000
_cell.length_b   1.000
_cell.length_c   1.000
_cell.angle_alpha   90.00
_cell.angle_beta   90.00
_cell.angle_gamma   90.00
#
_symmetry.space_group_name_H-M   'P 1'
#
loop_
_entity.id
_entity.type
_entity.pdbx_description
1 polymer ?
#
loop_
_entity_poly.entity_id
_entity_poly.type
_entity_poly.pdbx_seq_one_letter_code
_entity_poly.pdbx_strand_id
1 'polypeptide(L)'
;MSGYAVPALRNGNDRNALLGYGSLGWKGITRCPPAHEASAVLWFLTRLVLLAAAVLLGVGWVLRGAYRTRRARREATRAAASFAKRRPELADEFRRAAQATGKPRGLVWKRCDWLPADALLVRDVATGELIALVGVTIAFEAEAGGGMEEVEAVGNLRDATAVFHWRDGRWQTEGRTVFNLSPEQTRQRYGVSLGDV
;
A
#
# COMPACT_ATOMS: atom_id res chain seq x y z
N MET A 1 -107.21 -69.45 6.94
CA MET A 1 -106.13 -70.31 6.41
C MET A 1 -104.79 -69.74 6.85
N SER A 2 -104.13 -70.45 7.77
CA SER A 2 -102.66 -70.62 7.96
C SER A 2 -101.77 -69.37 7.92
N GLY A 3 -101.25 -68.84 9.04
CA GLY A 3 -100.05 -69.29 9.76
C GLY A 3 -99.07 -68.09 9.78
N TYR A 4 -98.45 -67.62 10.86
CA TYR A 4 -97.55 -68.29 11.82
C TYR A 4 -97.46 -67.51 13.15
N ALA A 5 -96.95 -68.20 14.17
CA ALA A 5 -96.80 -67.81 15.56
C ALA A 5 -95.47 -67.05 15.87
N VAL A 6 -95.55 -66.06 16.79
CA VAL A 6 -94.83 -65.85 18.09
C VAL A 6 -93.30 -66.11 18.11
N PRO A 7 -92.43 -65.22 18.70
CA PRO A 7 -92.52 -64.88 20.13
C PRO A 7 -92.18 -63.46 20.61
N ALA A 8 -92.76 -63.15 21.77
CA ALA A 8 -92.33 -62.15 22.73
C ALA A 8 -91.49 -62.80 23.83
N LEU A 9 -90.48 -62.07 24.35
CA LEU A 9 -89.82 -62.11 25.69
C LEU A 9 -88.47 -61.37 25.52
N ARG A 10 -87.81 -60.70 26.48
CA ARG A 10 -88.10 -59.97 27.71
C ARG A 10 -86.70 -59.54 28.22
N ASN A 11 -86.59 -58.30 28.68
CA ASN A 11 -85.62 -57.72 29.65
C ASN A 11 -84.09 -57.87 29.50
N GLY A 12 -83.47 -56.68 29.45
CA GLY A 12 -82.25 -56.29 30.18
C GLY A 12 -82.07 -54.78 29.95
N ASN A 13 -82.50 -53.90 30.85
CA ASN A 13 -81.62 -53.22 31.83
C ASN A 13 -80.29 -52.82 31.14
N ASP A 14 -80.05 -51.55 30.83
CA ASP A 14 -79.55 -50.63 31.85
C ASP A 14 -79.87 -49.16 31.59
N ARG A 15 -79.98 -48.48 32.72
CA ARG A 15 -80.33 -47.07 32.91
C ARG A 15 -79.09 -46.19 32.79
N ASN A 16 -79.34 -44.92 32.45
CA ASN A 16 -78.60 -43.72 32.90
C ASN A 16 -77.14 -43.54 32.49
N ALA A 17 -76.89 -42.45 31.74
CA ALA A 17 -76.07 -41.29 32.17
C ALA A 17 -75.79 -40.44 30.92
N LEU A 18 -76.44 -39.29 30.75
CA LEU A 18 -76.04 -37.99 31.30
C LEU A 18 -74.67 -37.50 30.77
N LEU A 19 -74.76 -36.38 30.03
CA LEU A 19 -73.81 -35.25 29.99
C LEU A 19 -72.48 -35.48 29.26
N GLY A 20 -72.47 -35.21 27.95
CA GLY A 20 -71.27 -34.89 27.19
C GLY A 20 -71.20 -33.40 26.87
N TYR A 21 -70.73 -32.58 27.82
CA TYR A 21 -70.25 -31.21 27.55
C TYR A 21 -68.96 -31.33 26.72
N GLY A 22 -69.03 -30.99 25.43
CA GLY A 22 -67.87 -30.90 24.56
C GLY A 22 -67.00 -29.71 24.95
N SER A 23 -65.96 -29.97 25.73
CA SER A 23 -64.91 -29.01 26.07
C SER A 23 -64.20 -28.52 24.81
N LEU A 24 -64.29 -27.22 24.51
CA LEU A 24 -63.36 -26.54 23.61
C LEU A 24 -61.95 -26.63 24.21
N GLY A 25 -61.19 -27.63 23.74
CA GLY A 25 -59.78 -27.78 24.04
C GLY A 25 -58.95 -26.72 23.32
N TRP A 26 -58.72 -25.60 23.97
CA TRP A 26 -57.73 -24.60 23.57
C TRP A 26 -56.33 -25.20 23.76
N LYS A 27 -55.82 -25.94 22.75
CA LYS A 27 -54.42 -26.39 22.72
C LYS A 27 -53.51 -25.22 22.35
N GLY A 28 -53.25 -24.34 23.32
CA GLY A 28 -52.14 -23.40 23.26
C GLY A 28 -50.81 -24.17 23.30
N ILE A 29 -50.18 -24.37 22.15
CA ILE A 29 -48.80 -24.83 22.07
C ILE A 29 -47.96 -23.64 21.58
N THR A 30 -47.65 -22.72 22.48
CA THR A 30 -46.46 -21.88 22.31
C THR A 30 -45.27 -22.73 22.77
N ARG A 31 -44.70 -23.52 21.86
CA ARG A 31 -43.38 -24.13 22.08
C ARG A 31 -42.38 -22.97 22.22
N CYS A 32 -41.89 -22.72 23.43
CA CYS A 32 -40.65 -21.99 23.60
C CYS A 32 -39.55 -22.76 22.84
N PRO A 33 -38.76 -22.11 21.96
CA PRO A 33 -37.61 -22.77 21.35
C PRO A 33 -36.66 -23.21 22.47
N PRO A 34 -36.14 -24.45 22.42
CA PRO A 34 -35.29 -24.97 23.49
C PRO A 34 -33.99 -24.16 23.59
N ALA A 35 -33.54 -23.88 24.81
CA ALA A 35 -32.43 -22.95 25.12
C ALA A 35 -31.10 -23.22 24.38
N HIS A 36 -30.91 -24.41 23.82
CA HIS A 36 -29.73 -24.73 23.01
C HIS A 36 -29.75 -24.08 21.61
N GLU A 37 -30.92 -23.82 21.02
CA GLU A 37 -31.06 -23.17 19.71
C GLU A 37 -30.64 -21.69 19.74
N ALA A 38 -30.91 -20.99 20.84
CA ALA A 38 -30.49 -19.60 21.04
C ALA A 38 -28.96 -19.44 21.04
N SER A 39 -28.24 -20.43 21.60
CA SER A 39 -26.78 -20.44 21.59
C SER A 39 -26.23 -20.65 20.18
N ALA A 40 -26.83 -21.54 19.38
CA ALA A 40 -26.43 -21.80 18.01
C ALA A 40 -26.55 -20.54 17.14
N VAL A 41 -27.69 -19.85 17.21
CA VAL A 41 -27.92 -18.59 16.47
C VAL A 41 -26.88 -17.53 16.86
N LEU A 42 -26.58 -17.37 18.16
CA LEU A 42 -25.57 -16.42 18.63
C LEU A 42 -24.16 -16.76 18.10
N TRP A 43 -23.78 -18.03 18.09
CA TRP A 43 -22.50 -18.47 17.52
C TRP A 43 -22.43 -18.23 15.99
N PHE A 44 -23.52 -18.46 15.26
CA PHE A 44 -23.59 -18.19 13.83
C PHE A 44 -23.46 -16.70 13.52
N LEU A 45 -24.19 -15.83 14.23
CA LEU A 45 -24.12 -14.38 14.06
C LEU A 45 -22.72 -13.85 14.39
N THR A 46 -22.11 -14.35 15.47
CA THR A 46 -20.74 -13.95 15.87
C THR A 46 -19.73 -14.27 14.76
N ARG A 47 -19.78 -15.48 14.19
CA ARG A 47 -18.89 -15.87 13.08
C ARG A 47 -19.14 -15.04 11.82
N LEU A 48 -20.39 -14.74 11.49
CA LEU A 48 -20.75 -13.90 10.36
C LEU A 48 -20.17 -12.48 10.51
N VAL A 49 -20.28 -11.90 11.72
CA VAL A 49 -19.70 -10.59 12.03
C VAL A 49 -18.18 -10.62 11.93
N LEU A 50 -17.51 -11.65 12.47
CA LEU A 50 -16.06 -11.80 12.35
C LEU A 50 -15.61 -11.95 10.89
N LEU A 51 -16.34 -12.72 10.08
CA LEU A 51 -16.08 -12.85 8.65
C LEU A 51 -16.22 -11.50 7.95
N ALA A 52 -17.31 -10.77 8.21
CA ALA A 52 -17.54 -9.45 7.63
C ALA A 52 -16.43 -8.47 8.03
N ALA A 53 -16.01 -8.46 9.29
CA ALA A 53 -14.90 -7.64 9.77
C ALA A 53 -13.57 -8.00 9.07
N ALA A 54 -13.27 -9.28 8.92
CA ALA A 54 -12.07 -9.74 8.21
C ALA A 54 -12.08 -9.32 6.73
N VAL A 55 -13.24 -9.43 6.07
CA VAL A 55 -13.41 -8.96 4.68
C VAL A 55 -13.19 -7.45 4.58
N LEU A 56 -13.78 -6.66 5.48
CA LEU A 56 -13.60 -5.20 5.49
C LEU A 56 -12.13 -4.80 5.71
N LEU A 57 -11.43 -5.49 6.61
CA LEU A 57 -10.00 -5.26 6.83
C LEU A 57 -9.16 -5.64 5.61
N GLY A 58 -9.46 -6.77 4.97
CA GLY A 58 -8.80 -7.20 3.74
C GLY A 58 -9.00 -6.21 2.59
N VAL A 59 -10.25 -5.77 2.37
CA VAL A 59 -10.58 -4.74 1.38
C VAL A 59 -9.88 -3.42 1.71
N GLY A 60 -9.89 -2.99 2.97
CA GLY A 60 -9.19 -1.79 3.42
C GLY A 60 -7.69 -1.85 3.16
N TRP A 61 -7.05 -3.00 3.38
CA TRP A 61 -5.63 -3.22 3.10
C TRP A 61 -5.31 -3.15 1.61
N VAL A 62 -6.12 -3.81 0.77
CA VAL A 62 -5.97 -3.77 -0.70
C VAL A 62 -6.19 -2.36 -1.24
N LEU A 63 -7.25 -1.66 -0.82
CA LEU A 63 -7.53 -0.29 -1.24
C LEU A 63 -6.45 0.68 -0.78
N ARG A 64 -5.92 0.51 0.44
CA ARG A 64 -4.77 1.29 0.94
C ARG A 64 -3.54 1.05 0.08
N GLY A 65 -3.23 -0.20 -0.25
CA GLY A 65 -2.13 -0.55 -1.15
C GLY A 65 -2.30 0.10 -2.53
N ALA A 66 -3.46 -0.07 -3.15
CA ALA A 66 -3.80 0.49 -4.46
C ALA A 66 -3.78 2.03 -4.47
N TYR A 67 -4.26 2.66 -3.40
CA TYR A 67 -4.22 4.12 -3.25
C TYR A 67 -2.78 4.62 -3.15
N ARG A 68 -1.94 3.96 -2.34
CA ARG A 68 -0.53 4.32 -2.18
C ARG A 68 0.24 4.18 -3.49
N THR A 69 0.04 3.09 -4.24
CA THR A 69 0.70 2.90 -5.54
C THR A 69 0.24 3.93 -6.56
N ARG A 70 -1.07 4.18 -6.69
CA ARG A 70 -1.60 5.21 -7.60
C ARG A 70 -1.08 6.60 -7.27
N ARG A 71 -1.04 6.97 -5.98
CA ARG A 71 -0.50 8.26 -5.53
C ARG A 71 1.00 8.35 -5.85
N ALA A 72 1.77 7.30 -5.58
CA ALA A 72 3.21 7.25 -5.84
C ALA A 72 3.53 7.41 -7.33
N ARG A 73 2.76 6.75 -8.23
CA ARG A 73 2.91 6.90 -9.68
C ARG A 73 2.61 8.31 -10.14
N ARG A 74 1.46 8.87 -9.72
CA ARG A 74 1.09 10.26 -10.05
C ARG A 74 2.13 11.27 -9.60
N GLU A 75 2.68 11.08 -8.40
CA GLU A 75 3.75 11.91 -7.87
C GLU A 75 5.01 11.79 -8.72
N ALA A 76 5.43 10.57 -9.06
CA ALA A 76 6.63 10.36 -9.86
C ALA A 76 6.49 10.88 -11.30
N THR A 77 5.32 10.76 -11.93
CA THR A 77 5.06 11.40 -13.24
C THR A 77 5.17 12.92 -13.15
N ARG A 78 4.59 13.52 -12.11
CA ARG A 78 4.68 14.99 -11.88
C ARG A 78 6.12 15.41 -11.63
N ALA A 79 6.84 14.65 -10.82
CA ALA A 79 8.23 14.90 -10.49
C ALA A 79 9.11 14.80 -11.75
N ALA A 80 8.92 13.76 -12.58
CA ALA A 80 9.61 13.60 -13.87
C ALA A 80 9.37 14.80 -14.81
N ALA A 81 8.11 15.18 -15.00
CA ALA A 81 7.75 16.31 -15.86
C ALA A 81 8.34 17.63 -15.33
N SER A 82 8.31 17.84 -14.01
CA SER A 82 8.91 19.02 -13.39
C SER A 82 10.44 19.04 -13.49
N PHE A 83 11.09 17.88 -13.42
CA PHE A 83 12.54 17.74 -13.56
C PHE A 83 12.97 18.14 -14.97
N ALA A 84 12.33 17.56 -15.98
CA ALA A 84 12.62 17.84 -17.38
C ALA A 84 12.43 19.34 -17.69
N LYS A 85 11.35 19.95 -17.19
CA LYS A 85 11.08 21.38 -17.37
C LYS A 85 12.12 22.28 -16.71
N ARG A 86 12.58 21.93 -15.50
CA ARG A 86 13.50 22.76 -14.69
C ARG A 86 14.96 22.32 -14.80
N ARG A 87 15.30 21.45 -15.74
CA ARG A 87 16.64 20.86 -15.86
C ARG A 87 17.77 21.92 -15.85
N PRO A 88 17.69 23.04 -16.60
CA PRO A 88 18.75 24.06 -16.56
C PRO A 88 18.88 24.75 -15.19
N GLU A 89 17.75 25.10 -14.57
CA GLU A 89 17.73 25.72 -13.22
C GLU A 89 18.34 24.78 -12.17
N LEU A 90 17.97 23.49 -12.22
CA LEU A 90 18.47 22.48 -11.30
C LEU A 90 19.97 22.22 -11.49
N ALA A 91 20.48 22.34 -12.72
CA ALA A 91 21.91 22.27 -12.98
C ALA A 91 22.68 23.42 -12.33
N ASP A 92 22.15 24.64 -12.38
CA ASP A 92 22.75 25.79 -11.71
C ASP A 92 22.65 25.72 -10.18
N GLU A 93 21.49 25.30 -9.65
CA GLU A 93 21.31 25.05 -8.21
C GLU A 93 22.30 24.00 -7.70
N PHE A 94 22.45 22.89 -8.42
CA PHE A 94 23.40 21.84 -8.10
C PHE A 94 24.84 22.35 -8.12
N ARG A 95 25.24 23.06 -9.18
CA ARG A 95 26.59 23.61 -9.30
C ARG A 95 26.92 24.53 -8.12
N ARG A 96 25.99 25.42 -7.76
CA ARG A 96 26.15 26.32 -6.59
C ARG A 96 26.26 25.55 -5.29
N ALA A 97 25.37 24.57 -5.06
CA ALA A 97 25.38 23.77 -3.85
C ALA A 97 26.66 22.93 -3.75
N ALA A 98 27.07 22.26 -4.83
CA ALA A 98 28.25 21.42 -4.86
C ALA A 98 29.56 22.20 -4.69
N GLN A 99 29.63 23.44 -5.17
CA GLN A 99 30.76 24.33 -4.87
C GLN A 99 30.87 24.66 -3.36
N ALA A 100 29.75 24.64 -2.64
CA ALA A 100 29.71 24.92 -1.20
C ALA A 100 30.01 23.67 -0.34
N THR A 101 29.50 22.49 -0.70
CA THR A 101 29.61 21.25 0.10
C THR A 101 30.66 20.26 -0.40
N GLY A 102 31.03 20.30 -1.68
CA GLY A 102 31.68 19.22 -2.41
C GLY A 102 33.18 19.37 -2.66
N LYS A 103 33.93 20.11 -1.84
CA LYS A 103 35.40 20.18 -1.95
C LYS A 103 36.05 18.93 -1.32
N PRO A 104 36.52 17.92 -2.09
CA PRO A 104 37.60 17.07 -1.58
C PRO A 104 38.80 17.98 -1.26
N ARG A 105 39.52 17.69 -0.17
CA ARG A 105 40.63 18.51 0.35
C ARG A 105 41.54 18.99 -0.82
N GLY A 106 41.71 20.31 -1.00
CA GLY A 106 42.64 20.90 -1.97
C GLY A 106 42.22 20.93 -3.46
N LEU A 107 40.97 20.57 -3.80
CA LEU A 107 40.50 20.53 -5.19
C LEU A 107 39.30 21.47 -5.42
N VAL A 108 39.36 22.26 -6.50
CA VAL A 108 38.29 23.17 -6.93
C VAL A 108 37.52 22.54 -8.09
N TRP A 109 36.18 22.63 -8.04
CA TRP A 109 35.33 22.22 -9.15
C TRP A 109 35.49 23.20 -10.32
N LYS A 110 36.10 22.75 -11.41
CA LYS A 110 36.32 23.59 -12.60
C LYS A 110 35.14 23.53 -13.55
N ARG A 111 34.62 22.32 -13.79
CA ARG A 111 33.57 22.06 -14.77
C ARG A 111 32.67 20.92 -14.32
N CYS A 112 31.37 21.09 -14.54
CA CYS A 112 30.35 20.06 -14.34
C CYS A 112 29.43 20.08 -15.56
N ASP A 113 29.59 19.10 -16.44
CA ASP A 113 28.74 18.94 -17.61
C ASP A 113 27.70 17.86 -17.33
N TRP A 114 26.43 18.15 -17.62
CA TRP A 114 25.37 17.15 -17.48
C TRP A 114 25.32 16.28 -18.73
N LEU A 115 25.26 14.97 -18.54
CA LEU A 115 25.07 14.05 -19.65
C LEU A 115 23.68 14.28 -20.29
N PRO A 116 23.50 14.07 -21.60
CA PRO A 116 22.23 14.31 -22.28
C PRO A 116 21.12 13.35 -21.86
N ALA A 117 21.46 12.24 -21.20
CA ALA A 117 20.49 11.28 -20.70
C ALA A 117 19.52 11.90 -19.67
N ASP A 118 18.31 11.36 -19.66
CA ASP A 118 17.29 11.73 -18.67
C ASP A 118 17.69 11.30 -17.25
N ALA A 119 17.09 11.95 -16.27
CA ALA A 119 17.29 11.61 -14.88
C ALA A 119 16.69 10.23 -14.57
N LEU A 120 17.46 9.37 -13.94
CA LEU A 120 16.98 8.09 -13.43
C LEU A 120 16.24 8.33 -12.12
N LEU A 121 14.91 8.16 -12.14
CA LEU A 121 14.07 8.28 -10.95
C LEU A 121 14.06 6.98 -10.15
N VAL A 122 14.38 7.09 -8.87
CA VAL A 122 14.45 5.96 -7.93
C VAL A 122 13.80 6.35 -6.61
N ARG A 123 13.37 5.36 -5.83
CA ARG A 123 12.92 5.58 -4.45
C ARG A 123 13.95 5.03 -3.48
N ASP A 124 14.34 5.86 -2.54
CA ASP A 124 15.14 5.41 -1.40
C ASP A 124 14.32 4.40 -0.59
N VAL A 125 14.89 3.22 -0.36
CA VAL A 125 14.23 2.14 0.37
C VAL A 125 14.13 2.47 1.86
N ALA A 126 15.09 3.24 2.40
CA ALA A 126 15.10 3.60 3.81
C ALA A 126 14.08 4.69 4.13
N THR A 127 14.03 5.74 3.31
CA THR A 127 13.19 6.93 3.57
C THR A 127 11.88 6.95 2.76
N GLY A 128 11.80 6.19 1.67
CA GLY A 128 10.69 6.23 0.71
C GLY A 128 10.69 7.48 -0.19
N GLU A 129 11.68 8.36 -0.04
CA GLU A 129 11.80 9.60 -0.82
C GLU A 129 12.06 9.29 -2.30
N LEU A 130 11.48 10.11 -3.17
CA LEU A 130 11.75 10.05 -4.60
C LEU A 130 13.04 10.85 -4.87
N ILE A 131 13.98 10.19 -5.54
CA ILE A 131 15.30 10.72 -5.85
C ILE A 131 15.46 10.71 -7.38
N ALA A 132 16.07 11.77 -7.91
CA ALA A 132 16.57 11.81 -9.27
C ALA A 132 18.09 11.66 -9.27
N LEU A 133 18.59 10.66 -10.00
CA LEU A 133 20.00 10.42 -10.24
C LEU A 133 20.34 10.91 -11.65
N VAL A 134 21.30 11.83 -11.76
CA VAL A 134 21.70 12.40 -13.04
C VAL A 134 23.16 12.16 -13.30
N GLY A 135 23.46 11.63 -14.47
CA GLY A 135 24.84 11.46 -14.91
C GLY A 135 25.47 12.82 -15.21
N VAL A 136 26.61 13.08 -14.60
CA VAL A 136 27.39 14.29 -14.79
C VAL A 136 28.85 13.92 -14.98
N THR A 137 29.57 14.74 -15.72
CA THR A 137 31.02 14.63 -15.84
C THR A 137 31.66 15.83 -15.16
N ILE A 138 32.56 15.56 -14.22
CA ILE A 138 33.16 16.58 -13.37
C ILE A 138 34.66 16.63 -13.62
N ALA A 139 35.21 17.83 -13.73
CA ALA A 139 36.65 18.07 -13.78
C ALA A 139 37.10 18.87 -12.54
N PHE A 140 38.18 18.40 -11.92
CA PHE A 140 38.80 19.07 -10.78
C PHE A 140 40.10 19.76 -11.19
N GLU A 141 40.38 20.87 -10.54
CA GLU A 141 41.65 21.57 -10.62
C GLU A 141 42.30 21.62 -9.22
N ALA A 142 43.61 21.42 -9.15
CA ALA A 142 44.36 21.59 -7.91
C ALA A 142 44.36 23.07 -7.53
N GLU A 143 44.14 23.36 -6.26
CA GLU A 143 44.35 24.70 -5.73
C GLU A 143 45.86 25.00 -5.67
N ALA A 144 46.28 26.14 -6.24
CA ALA A 144 47.70 26.52 -6.34
C ALA A 144 48.35 26.60 -4.95
N GLY A 145 49.43 25.85 -4.74
CA GLY A 145 50.12 25.78 -3.44
C GLY A 145 49.53 24.79 -2.43
N GLY A 146 48.55 23.97 -2.83
CA GLY A 146 47.89 22.97 -1.96
C GLY A 146 48.62 21.63 -1.84
N GLY A 147 49.77 21.43 -2.49
CA GLY A 147 50.59 20.21 -2.39
C GLY A 147 49.95 18.96 -3.03
N MET A 148 48.95 19.14 -3.91
CA MET A 148 48.22 18.05 -4.60
C MET A 148 48.31 18.14 -6.12
N GLU A 149 49.27 18.90 -6.64
CA GLU A 149 49.52 19.11 -8.07
C GLU A 149 49.87 17.80 -8.80
N GLU A 150 50.36 16.78 -8.09
CA GLU A 150 50.72 15.47 -8.64
C GLU A 150 49.60 14.41 -8.55
N VAL A 151 48.40 14.75 -8.06
CA VAL A 151 47.30 13.76 -7.96
C VAL A 151 46.65 13.57 -9.33
N GLU A 152 46.63 12.34 -9.85
CA GLU A 152 46.00 11.93 -11.14
C GLU A 152 44.53 12.38 -11.34
N ALA A 153 43.87 12.83 -10.27
CA ALA A 153 42.51 13.36 -10.29
C ALA A 153 42.42 14.78 -10.87
N VAL A 154 43.54 15.50 -10.97
CA VAL A 154 43.62 16.88 -11.46
C VAL A 154 43.63 16.85 -13.00
N GLY A 155 42.69 17.56 -13.63
CA GLY A 155 42.60 17.66 -15.10
C GLY A 155 41.84 16.54 -15.82
N ASN A 156 41.55 15.41 -15.15
CA ASN A 156 40.79 14.32 -15.73
C ASN A 156 39.28 14.47 -15.50
N LEU A 157 38.49 14.38 -16.57
CA LEU A 157 37.04 14.26 -16.50
C LEU A 157 36.67 12.93 -15.83
N ARG A 158 35.82 12.98 -14.81
CA ARG A 158 35.31 11.80 -14.11
C ARG A 158 33.81 11.72 -14.25
N ASP A 159 33.34 10.52 -14.56
CA ASP A 159 31.93 10.19 -14.46
C ASP A 159 31.48 10.26 -13.01
N ALA A 160 30.34 10.89 -12.79
CA ALA A 160 29.74 11.03 -11.50
C ALA A 160 28.21 11.06 -11.62
N THR A 161 27.55 10.89 -10.48
CA THR A 161 26.10 10.98 -10.38
C THR A 161 25.72 12.10 -9.41
N ALA A 162 25.02 13.10 -9.92
CA ALA A 162 24.38 14.14 -9.12
C ALA A 162 23.07 13.62 -8.53
N VAL A 163 22.83 13.93 -7.25
CA VAL A 163 21.66 13.45 -6.50
C VAL A 163 20.71 14.60 -6.16
N PHE A 164 19.43 14.41 -6.47
CA PHE A 164 18.35 15.34 -6.16
C PHE A 164 17.22 14.64 -5.40
N HIS A 165 16.64 15.34 -4.43
CA HIS A 165 15.53 14.83 -3.63
C HIS A 165 14.24 15.57 -3.98
N TRP A 166 13.14 14.83 -4.14
CA TRP A 166 11.80 15.38 -4.29
C TRP A 166 11.16 15.54 -2.91
N ARG A 167 11.02 16.78 -2.46
CA ARG A 167 10.43 17.12 -1.14
C ARG A 167 9.50 18.32 -1.29
N ASP A 168 8.34 18.26 -0.65
CA ASP A 168 7.33 19.33 -0.67
C ASP A 168 6.91 19.78 -2.08
N GLY A 169 6.86 18.86 -3.04
CA GLY A 169 6.47 19.17 -4.42
C GLY A 169 7.53 19.90 -5.24
N ARG A 170 8.79 19.93 -4.78
CA ARG A 170 9.92 20.53 -5.49
C ARG A 170 11.16 19.63 -5.46
N TRP A 171 11.97 19.75 -6.50
CA TRP A 171 13.32 19.20 -6.52
C TRP A 171 14.24 20.07 -5.66
N GLN A 172 15.07 19.42 -4.85
CA GLN A 172 16.07 20.03 -3.98
C GLN A 172 17.40 19.29 -4.15
N THR A 173 18.50 20.01 -3.97
CA THR A 173 19.85 19.42 -4.01
C THR A 173 20.73 20.07 -2.94
N GLU A 174 21.57 19.24 -2.32
CA GLU A 174 22.59 19.65 -1.36
C GLU A 174 23.99 19.65 -2.02
N GLY A 175 24.07 19.49 -3.35
CA GLY A 175 25.34 19.32 -4.07
C GLY A 175 25.95 17.91 -3.92
N ARG A 176 25.17 16.95 -3.40
CA ARG A 176 25.63 15.58 -3.17
C ARG A 176 25.95 14.90 -4.49
N THR A 177 27.15 14.34 -4.55
CA THR A 177 27.72 13.75 -5.76
C THR A 177 28.34 12.40 -5.44
N VAL A 178 28.00 11.40 -6.23
CA VAL A 178 28.63 10.08 -6.18
C VAL A 178 29.66 10.01 -7.29
N PHE A 179 30.94 10.04 -6.93
CA PHE A 179 32.03 10.01 -7.90
C PHE A 179 32.31 8.61 -8.42
N ASN A 180 32.79 8.55 -9.67
CA ASN A 180 33.21 7.33 -10.38
C ASN A 180 32.09 6.30 -10.58
N LEU A 181 30.82 6.73 -10.52
CA LEU A 181 29.67 5.87 -10.74
C LEU A 181 28.64 6.56 -11.62
N SER A 182 28.10 5.81 -12.58
CA SER A 182 26.94 6.22 -13.35
C SER A 182 25.64 6.15 -12.51
N PRO A 183 24.53 6.77 -12.95
CA PRO A 183 23.26 6.68 -12.22
C PRO A 183 22.81 5.25 -11.96
N GLU A 184 23.01 4.37 -12.92
CA GLU A 184 22.63 2.96 -12.83
C GLU A 184 23.51 2.18 -11.84
N GLN A 185 24.83 2.44 -11.84
CA GLN A 185 25.73 1.83 -10.85
C GLN A 185 25.46 2.38 -9.44
N THR A 186 25.15 3.67 -9.33
CA THR A 186 24.75 4.31 -8.07
C THR A 186 23.50 3.66 -7.51
N ARG A 187 22.48 3.42 -8.35
CA ARG A 187 21.26 2.70 -7.99
C ARG A 187 21.57 1.34 -7.38
N GLN A 188 22.38 0.53 -8.09
CA GLN A 188 22.74 -0.83 -7.66
C GLN A 188 23.52 -0.84 -6.35
N ARG A 189 24.50 0.07 -6.20
CA ARG A 189 25.38 0.12 -5.03
C ARG A 189 24.67 0.55 -3.75
N TYR A 190 23.75 1.52 -3.84
CA TYR A 190 23.08 2.07 -2.67
C TYR A 190 21.69 1.46 -2.42
N GLY A 191 21.33 0.40 -3.14
CA GLY A 191 20.08 -0.32 -2.92
C GLY A 191 18.84 0.54 -3.16
N VAL A 192 18.92 1.52 -4.06
CA VAL A 192 17.82 2.42 -4.38
C VAL A 192 16.88 1.68 -5.34
N SER A 193 15.61 1.53 -4.97
CA SER A 193 14.63 0.78 -5.77
C SER A 193 14.19 1.61 -6.97
N LEU A 194 14.16 1.00 -8.16
CA LEU A 194 13.26 1.47 -9.22
C LEU A 194 11.86 1.24 -8.67
N GLY A 195 11.19 2.30 -8.26
CA GLY A 195 9.74 2.23 -8.21
C GLY A 195 9.31 2.30 -9.66
N ASP A 196 8.73 1.23 -10.21
CA ASP A 196 8.06 1.31 -11.51
C ASP A 196 7.05 2.47 -11.44
N VAL A 197 7.44 3.59 -12.05
CA VAL A 197 6.65 4.83 -12.12
C VAL A 197 5.46 4.63 -13.05
#